data_AF-A0A8T2ZBV8-F1
#
_entry.id   AF-A0A8T2ZBV8-F1
#
_cell.length_a   1.000
_cell.length_b   1.000
_cell.length_c   1.000
_cell.angle_alpha   90.00
_cell.angle_beta   90.00
_cell.angle_gamma   90.00
#
_symmetry.space_group_name_H-M   'P 1'
#
loop_
_entity.id
_entity.type
_entity.pdbx_description
1 polymer ?
#
loop_
_entity_poly.entity_id
_entity_poly.type
_entity_poly.pdbx_seq_one_letter_code
_entity_poly.pdbx_strand_id
1 'polypeptide(L)'
;MEIFTKQLTPIDFDRGLVLPPRSNLEPLQHFQGTIELSTIVESAAGTRLPEPVTIHCSTKNGSLVLKRGWYDIARDVGLRSGDTVTFYQEVNGGARFKLKVRNVR
;
A
#
# COMPACT_ATOMS: atom_id res chain seq x y z
N MET A 1 2.22 -10.77 7.90
CA MET A 1 0.98 -11.25 7.27
C MET A 1 0.75 -10.45 6.00
N GLU A 2 0.66 -11.12 4.84
CA GLU A 2 0.30 -10.43 3.59
C GLU A 2 -1.16 -9.97 3.64
N ILE A 3 -1.39 -8.71 3.24
CA ILE A 3 -2.71 -8.10 3.08
C ILE A 3 -3.15 -8.29 1.63
N PHE A 4 -2.31 -7.86 0.69
CA PHE A 4 -2.57 -8.03 -0.74
C PHE A 4 -1.30 -7.95 -1.57
N THR A 5 -1.37 -8.53 -2.77
CA THR A 5 -0.46 -8.27 -3.88
C THR A 5 -1.27 -7.77 -5.08
N LYS A 6 -0.79 -6.72 -5.77
CA LYS A 6 -1.48 -6.12 -6.90
C LYS A 6 -0.50 -5.66 -7.98
N GLN A 7 -0.84 -5.96 -9.24
CA GLN A 7 -0.26 -5.27 -10.39
C GLN A 7 -0.97 -3.93 -10.59
N LEU A 8 -0.18 -2.85 -10.66
CA LEU A 8 -0.68 -1.49 -10.77
C LEU A 8 -1.25 -1.23 -12.16
N THR A 9 -2.34 -0.49 -12.18
CA THR A 9 -3.03 -0.02 -13.39
C THR A 9 -3.02 1.50 -13.42
N PRO A 10 -3.31 2.15 -14.57
CA PRO A 10 -3.38 3.61 -14.63
C PRO A 10 -4.35 4.21 -13.60
N ILE A 11 -5.46 3.50 -13.31
CA ILE A 11 -6.48 3.89 -12.33
C ILE A 11 -5.88 4.07 -10.93
N ASP A 12 -4.86 3.28 -10.57
CA ASP A 12 -4.23 3.35 -9.25
C ASP A 12 -3.48 4.67 -9.03
N PHE A 13 -3.01 5.31 -10.10
CA PHE A 13 -2.33 6.61 -10.05
C PHE A 13 -3.33 7.77 -10.08
N ASP A 14 -4.52 7.59 -10.64
CA ASP A 14 -5.54 8.63 -10.77
C ASP A 14 -6.49 8.69 -9.57
N ARG A 15 -6.89 7.53 -9.04
CA ARG A 15 -7.96 7.41 -8.03
C ARG A 15 -7.47 6.90 -6.67
N GLY A 16 -6.20 6.51 -6.59
CA GLY A 16 -5.59 5.86 -5.46
C GLY A 16 -5.60 4.35 -5.60
N LEU A 17 -4.75 3.68 -4.82
CA LEU A 17 -4.57 2.24 -4.89
C LEU A 17 -5.75 1.53 -4.24
N VAL A 18 -6.64 1.00 -5.09
CA VAL A 18 -7.79 0.20 -4.65
C VAL A 18 -7.32 -1.20 -4.30
N LEU A 19 -7.63 -1.65 -3.08
CA LEU A 19 -7.29 -2.99 -2.63
C LEU A 19 -8.00 -4.04 -3.50
N PRO A 20 -7.31 -5.14 -3.90
CA PRO A 20 -7.94 -6.25 -4.62
C PRO A 20 -9.11 -6.87 -3.83
N PRO A 21 -10.16 -7.42 -4.50
CA PRO A 21 -11.29 -8.04 -3.82
C PRO A 21 -10.93 -9.21 -2.88
N ARG A 22 -9.80 -9.90 -3.11
CA ARG A 22 -9.33 -11.03 -2.31
C ARG A 22 -8.27 -10.65 -1.27
N SER A 23 -8.21 -9.37 -0.87
CA SER A 23 -7.27 -8.91 0.15
C SER A 23 -7.62 -9.51 1.53
N ASN A 24 -6.62 -9.88 2.32
CA ASN A 24 -6.80 -10.22 3.72
C ASN A 24 -7.00 -8.94 4.54
N LEU A 25 -8.23 -8.70 4.98
CA LEU A 25 -8.60 -7.48 5.70
C LEU A 25 -8.48 -7.59 7.22
N GLU A 26 -8.23 -8.78 7.79
CA GLU A 26 -8.00 -8.93 9.25
C GLU A 26 -6.96 -7.97 9.85
N PRO A 27 -5.81 -7.67 9.19
CA PRO A 27 -4.84 -6.68 9.67
C PRO A 27 -5.41 -5.26 9.74
N LEU A 28 -6.37 -4.96 8.88
CA LEU A 28 -7.03 -3.67 8.76
C LEU A 28 -8.35 -3.78 9.53
N GLN A 29 -8.27 -3.63 10.86
CA GLN A 29 -9.42 -3.68 11.77
C GLN A 29 -10.66 -3.00 11.17
N HIS A 30 -11.87 -3.51 11.45
CA HIS A 30 -13.11 -2.90 10.96
C HIS A 30 -13.20 -1.43 11.35
N PHE A 31 -12.93 -0.53 10.41
CA PHE A 31 -13.01 0.90 10.60
C PHE A 31 -14.04 1.50 9.64
N GLN A 32 -14.74 2.53 10.12
CA GLN A 32 -15.55 3.39 9.26
C GLN A 32 -14.80 4.71 9.03
N GLY A 33 -14.81 5.20 7.79
CA GLY A 33 -14.18 6.47 7.44
C GLY A 33 -12.76 6.31 6.93
N THR A 34 -11.80 6.98 7.56
CA THR A 34 -10.38 6.99 7.15
C THR A 34 -9.48 6.66 8.33
N ILE A 35 -8.48 5.81 8.11
CA ILE A 35 -7.40 5.56 9.05
C ILE A 35 -6.05 5.90 8.43
N GLU A 36 -5.07 6.12 9.29
CA GLU A 36 -3.69 6.38 8.90
C GLU A 36 -2.82 5.14 9.13
N LEU A 37 -2.08 4.74 8.09
CA LEU A 37 -1.20 3.58 8.09
C LEU A 37 0.25 4.05 7.95
N SER A 38 1.01 4.04 9.04
CA SER A 38 2.46 4.28 8.99
C SER A 38 3.14 3.10 8.29
N THR A 39 3.72 3.37 7.12
CA THR A 39 4.15 2.34 6.17
C THR A 39 5.62 2.48 5.80
N ILE A 40 6.42 1.44 6.05
CA ILE A 40 7.77 1.33 5.48
C ILE A 40 7.65 0.94 4.00
N VAL A 41 8.45 1.56 3.14
CA VAL A 41 8.48 1.22 1.71
C VAL A 41 9.83 0.59 1.38
N GLU A 42 9.81 -0.58 0.75
CA GLU A 42 11.01 -1.37 0.44
C GLU A 42 10.97 -1.88 -1.00
N SER A 43 12.04 -1.65 -1.75
CA SER A 43 12.22 -2.22 -3.09
C SER A 43 12.50 -3.71 -3.06
N ALA A 44 12.36 -4.38 -4.21
CA ALA A 44 12.73 -5.78 -4.37
C ALA A 44 14.21 -6.07 -4.04
N ALA A 45 15.10 -5.07 -4.12
CA ALA A 45 16.51 -5.18 -3.76
C ALA A 45 16.78 -4.98 -2.25
N GLY A 46 15.75 -4.70 -1.45
CA GLY A 46 15.87 -4.45 -0.01
C GLY A 46 16.17 -3.00 0.38
N THR A 47 16.38 -2.10 -0.58
CA THR A 47 16.53 -0.66 -0.32
C THR A 47 15.21 -0.08 0.18
N ARG A 48 15.26 0.70 1.26
CA ARG A 48 14.09 1.34 1.89
C ARG A 48 14.09 2.85 1.67
N LEU A 49 12.90 3.45 1.69
CA LEU A 49 12.79 4.89 1.89
C LEU A 49 13.32 5.26 3.29
N PRO A 50 13.89 6.47 3.48
CA PRO A 50 14.52 6.87 4.73
C PRO A 50 13.53 6.90 5.89
N GLU A 51 12.32 7.41 5.65
CA GLU A 51 11.26 7.55 6.65
C GLU A 51 10.01 6.76 6.24
N PRO A 52 9.21 6.25 7.20
CA PRO A 52 7.91 5.69 6.91
C PRO A 52 6.96 6.73 6.31
N VAL A 53 6.14 6.32 5.35
CA VAL A 53 5.12 7.17 4.74
C VAL A 53 3.77 6.90 5.41
N THR A 54 3.07 7.96 5.80
CA THR A 54 1.70 7.86 6.32
C THR A 54 0.71 7.74 5.16
N ILE A 55 0.11 6.56 5.00
CA ILE A 55 -0.89 6.29 3.96
C ILE A 55 -2.29 6.44 4.55
N HIS A 56 -3.15 7.21 3.88
CA HIS A 56 -4.55 7.31 4.25
C HIS A 56 -5.32 6.17 3.61
N CYS A 57 -5.90 5.29 4.42
CA CYS A 57 -6.76 4.21 3.97
C CYS A 57 -8.22 4.59 4.23
N SER A 58 -9.04 4.65 3.17
CA SER A 58 -10.44 5.04 3.26
C SER A 58 -11.36 3.87 2.88
N THR A 59 -12.46 3.70 3.62
CA THR A 59 -13.59 2.85 3.22
C THR A 59 -14.57 3.65 2.38
N LYS A 60 -14.76 3.29 1.11
CA LYS A 60 -15.79 3.89 0.23
C LYS A 60 -16.55 2.79 -0.49
N ASN A 61 -17.87 2.73 -0.29
CA ASN A 61 -18.77 1.78 -0.94
C ASN A 61 -18.29 0.31 -0.82
N GLY A 62 -17.83 -0.09 0.38
CA GLY A 62 -17.30 -1.43 0.62
C GLY A 62 -15.90 -1.71 0.05
N SER A 63 -15.29 -0.76 -0.67
CA SER A 63 -13.92 -0.84 -1.16
C SER A 63 -12.96 -0.06 -0.26
N LEU A 64 -11.79 -0.64 -0.02
CA LEU A 64 -10.68 0.04 0.64
C LEU A 64 -9.76 0.68 -0.41
N VAL A 65 -9.40 1.93 -0.19
CA VAL A 65 -8.56 2.71 -1.10
C VAL A 65 -7.46 3.41 -0.32
N LEU A 66 -6.21 3.19 -0.73
CA LEU A 66 -5.04 3.92 -0.25
C LEU A 66 -4.85 5.21 -1.07
N LYS A 67 -4.76 6.35 -0.39
CA LYS A 67 -4.64 7.70 -0.97
C LYS A 67 -3.47 8.45 -0.34
N ARG A 68 -3.43 9.79 -0.50
CA ARG A 68 -2.41 10.75 0.01
C ARG A 68 -0.99 10.18 -0.02
N GLY A 69 -0.52 9.50 1.03
CA GLY A 69 0.77 8.83 1.06
C GLY A 69 1.02 7.80 -0.05
N TRP A 70 -0.01 7.17 -0.63
CA TRP A 70 0.15 6.34 -1.82
C TRP A 70 0.72 7.11 -3.02
N TYR A 71 0.25 8.34 -3.26
CA TYR A 71 0.71 9.14 -4.39
C TYR A 71 2.15 9.59 -4.21
N ASP A 72 2.53 9.93 -2.98
CA ASP A 72 3.91 10.27 -2.64
C ASP A 72 4.84 9.07 -2.91
N ILE A 73 4.44 7.87 -2.45
CA ILE A 73 5.20 6.64 -2.73
C ILE A 73 5.35 6.39 -4.22
N ALA A 74 4.24 6.47 -4.97
CA ALA A 74 4.25 6.21 -6.40
C ALA A 74 5.19 7.15 -7.15
N ARG A 75 5.19 8.44 -6.78
CA ARG A 75 6.09 9.46 -7.34
C ARG A 75 7.55 9.19 -6.95
N ASP A 76 7.83 9.04 -5.67
CA ASP A 76 9.19 9.04 -5.14
C ASP A 76 9.96 7.75 -5.50
N VAL A 77 9.24 6.63 -5.65
CA VAL A 77 9.78 5.35 -6.09
C VAL A 77 9.79 5.22 -7.62
N GLY A 78 9.10 6.11 -8.34
CA GLY A 78 8.96 6.04 -9.80
C GLY A 78 8.13 4.84 -10.26
N LEU A 79 7.04 4.52 -9.55
CA LEU A 79 6.13 3.45 -9.92
C LEU A 79 5.36 3.79 -11.20
N ARG A 80 5.12 2.79 -12.03
CA ARG A 80 4.33 2.89 -13.26
C ARG A 80 3.32 1.76 -13.38
N SER A 81 2.37 1.93 -14.29
CA SER A 81 1.43 0.86 -14.65
C SER A 81 2.21 -0.40 -15.08
N GLY A 82 1.76 -1.56 -14.60
CA GLY A 82 2.44 -2.85 -14.79
C GLY A 82 3.32 -3.27 -13.62
N ASP A 83 3.82 -2.33 -12.83
CA ASP A 83 4.60 -2.62 -11.62
C ASP A 83 3.76 -3.40 -10.59
N THR A 84 4.40 -4.12 -9.69
CA THR A 84 3.72 -4.89 -8.64
C THR A 84 4.04 -4.32 -7.28
N VAL A 85 3.01 -4.24 -6.43
CA VAL A 85 3.18 -3.93 -5.01
C VAL A 85 2.58 -5.03 -4.15
N THR A 86 3.23 -5.31 -3.03
CA THR A 86 2.75 -6.25 -2.01
C THR A 86 2.72 -5.53 -0.67
N PHE A 87 1.55 -5.48 -0.05
CA PHE A 87 1.32 -4.83 1.23
C PHE A 87 1.14 -5.86 2.33
N TYR A 88 1.80 -5.65 3.46
CA TYR A 88 1.81 -6.59 4.58
C TYR A 88 1.85 -5.85 5.92
N GLN A 89 1.36 -6.52 6.94
CA GLN A 89 1.56 -6.13 8.34
C GLN A 89 2.70 -6.98 8.91
N GLU A 90 3.74 -6.35 9.45
CA GLU A 90 4.76 -7.03 10.24
C GLU A 90 4.20 -7.31 11.64
N VAL A 91 4.33 -8.56 12.09
CA VAL A 91 3.76 -9.02 13.38
C VAL A 91 4.82 -8.97 14.49
N ASN A 92 6.10 -9.08 14.12
CA ASN A 92 7.22 -9.09 15.06
C ASN A 92 7.87 -7.69 15.11
N GLY A 93 7.47 -6.86 16.07
CA GLY A 93 8.01 -5.50 16.25
C GLY A 93 6.99 -4.37 16.46
N GLY A 94 5.71 -4.72 16.65
CA GLY A 94 4.58 -3.78 16.70
C GLY A 94 3.75 -3.81 15.42
N ALA A 95 2.54 -3.25 15.44
CA ALA A 95 1.65 -3.17 14.28
C ALA A 95 2.19 -2.19 13.23
N ARG A 96 3.22 -2.59 12.49
CA ARG A 96 3.86 -1.77 11.45
C ARG A 96 3.51 -2.30 10.07
N PHE A 97 3.09 -1.40 9.19
CA PHE A 97 2.80 -1.76 7.81
C PHE A 97 4.03 -1.63 6.93
N LYS A 98 4.09 -2.42 5.88
CA LYS A 98 5.16 -2.34 4.91
C LYS A 98 4.66 -2.65 3.50
N LEU A 99 5.20 -1.90 2.54
CA LEU A 99 4.89 -2.02 1.12
C LEU A 99 6.16 -2.43 0.38
N LYS A 100 6.15 -3.62 -0.20
CA LYS A 100 7.18 -4.07 -1.15
C LYS A 100 6.82 -3.61 -2.54
N VAL A 101 7.79 -3.04 -3.24
CA VAL A 101 7.64 -2.54 -4.60
C VAL A 101 8.54 -3.30 -5.56
N ARG A 102 7.99 -3.69 -6.72
CA ARG A 102 8.72 -4.39 -7.77
C ARG A 102 8.38 -3.77 -9.12
N ASN A 103 9.33 -3.03 -9.68
CA ASN A 103 9.17 -2.46 -11.02
C ASN A 103 9.26 -3.54 -12.10
N VAL A 104 8.44 -3.41 -13.13
CA VAL A 104 8.66 -4.09 -14.41
C VAL A 104 9.88 -3.43 -15.05
N ARG A 105 10.83 -4.24 -15.51
CA ARG A 105 12.01 -3.75 -16.24
C ARG A 105 11.57 -3.21 -17.60
#